data_AF-A0A2R7K5V2-F1
#
_entry.id   AF-A0A2R7K5V2-F1
#
_cell.length_a   1.000
_cell.length_b   1.000
_cell.length_c   1.000
_cell.angle_alpha   90.00
_cell.angle_beta   90.00
_cell.angle_gamma   90.00
#
_symmetry.space_group_name_H-M   'P 1'
#
loop_
_entity.id
_entity.type
_entity.pdbx_description
1 polymer ?
#
loop_
_entity_poly.entity_id
_entity_poly.type
_entity_poly.pdbx_seq_one_letter_code
_entity_poly.pdbx_strand_id
1 'polypeptide(L)'
;NNSGKTSAMVALRFFLISPMHLSMRDVTIGNWEKINKVGHAWEKDYLSISNITEFLPKLDVWLDVPIKEIYHVIHIVPTIDWSGGLLGVRLQYEVQDIEKLKIEYLSERKSAEALRIALLAKDKDSTPKVWPLDLTDFLQNKSSKHLVLNAYNLDSKLLQLKLKDGVATPQALSKNAIVLENRPFRNIIKIDEISAHSDFANDKRSFGQIDEQKEPSYQQSKKPLSEQLRSYYDRHLDPMKKMISDQDLDALNAIQKAEKTFDERLKDAFSFAFQDLEDLGYPGVNNPKININTLLRATDGLKHGSAVEYEVADPSGDGSNPLLLPESYSGLGYQRLISMVFMLMSFRDGWMKKY
;
A
#
# COMPACT_ATOMS: atom_id res chain seq x y z
N ASN A 1 -9.73 16.51 -5.52
CA ASN A 1 -10.79 17.29 -6.22
C ASN A 1 -12.20 16.81 -5.84
N ASN A 2 -12.45 16.58 -4.54
CA ASN A 2 -13.76 16.18 -4.04
C ASN A 2 -13.84 16.60 -2.56
N SER A 3 -15.04 16.71 -2.01
CA SER A 3 -15.34 17.20 -0.65
C SER A 3 -14.77 16.37 0.53
N GLY A 4 -13.79 15.49 0.29
CA GLY A 4 -13.09 14.71 1.31
C GLY A 4 -13.90 13.64 2.03
N LYS A 5 -15.22 13.54 1.77
CA LYS A 5 -16.15 12.67 2.51
C LYS A 5 -15.71 11.20 2.53
N THR A 6 -15.39 10.65 1.36
CA THR A 6 -14.95 9.26 1.24
C THR A 6 -13.62 9.04 1.95
N SER A 7 -12.65 9.93 1.75
CA SER A 7 -11.35 9.86 2.43
C SER A 7 -11.50 9.93 3.94
N ALA A 8 -12.42 10.76 4.45
CA ALA A 8 -12.72 10.83 5.87
C ALA A 8 -13.31 9.52 6.42
N MET A 9 -14.23 8.88 5.69
CA MET A 9 -14.78 7.57 6.10
C MET A 9 -13.72 6.47 6.11
N VAL A 10 -12.84 6.44 5.10
CA VAL A 10 -11.72 5.49 5.03
C VAL A 10 -10.74 5.73 6.19
N ALA A 11 -10.42 6.99 6.50
CA ALA A 11 -9.58 7.32 7.65
C ALA A 11 -10.21 6.83 8.97
N LEU A 12 -11.49 7.11 9.21
CA LEU A 12 -12.21 6.62 10.40
C LEU A 12 -12.17 5.09 10.50
N ARG A 13 -12.29 4.38 9.37
CA ARG A 13 -12.17 2.93 9.32
C ARG A 13 -10.80 2.44 9.78
N PHE A 14 -9.72 3.06 9.31
CA PHE A 14 -8.37 2.70 9.75
C PHE A 14 -8.20 2.95 11.24
N PHE A 15 -8.58 4.12 11.75
CA PHE A 15 -8.43 4.43 13.17
C PHE A 15 -9.31 3.59 14.10
N LEU A 16 -10.55 3.30 13.74
CA LEU A 16 -11.55 2.74 14.66
C LEU A 16 -11.80 1.24 14.48
N ILE A 17 -11.71 0.72 13.25
CA ILE A 17 -12.05 -0.68 12.94
C ILE A 17 -10.79 -1.52 12.73
N SER A 18 -9.94 -1.08 11.80
CA SER A 18 -8.89 -1.90 11.19
C SER A 18 -7.51 -1.22 11.22
N PRO A 19 -6.98 -0.88 12.41
CA PRO A 19 -5.75 -0.09 12.52
C PRO A 19 -4.50 -0.77 11.97
N MET A 20 -4.47 -2.10 11.95
CA MET A 20 -3.33 -2.89 11.46
C MET A 20 -3.17 -2.86 9.94
N HIS A 21 -4.14 -2.32 9.20
CA HIS A 21 -4.13 -2.30 7.73
C HIS A 21 -3.64 -0.98 7.13
N LEU A 22 -3.09 -0.08 7.96
CA LEU A 22 -2.47 1.15 7.50
C LEU A 22 -1.27 0.83 6.57
N SER A 23 -1.36 1.31 5.34
CA SER A 23 -0.27 1.28 4.36
C SER A 23 0.46 2.62 4.35
N MET A 24 1.71 2.67 3.86
CA MET A 24 2.39 3.97 3.68
C MET A 24 1.67 4.86 2.68
N ARG A 25 0.93 4.28 1.72
CA ARG A 25 0.00 4.96 0.81
C ARG A 25 -1.19 5.63 1.49
N ASP A 26 -1.49 5.25 2.73
CA ASP A 26 -2.50 5.91 3.56
C ASP A 26 -1.89 7.07 4.41
N VAL A 27 -0.56 7.20 4.43
CA VAL A 27 0.16 8.33 5.02
C VAL A 27 0.22 9.47 4.00
N THR A 28 0.02 10.71 4.45
CA THR A 28 0.09 11.91 3.61
C THR A 28 1.36 11.90 2.76
N ILE A 29 1.20 11.90 1.44
CA ILE A 29 2.32 11.73 0.50
C ILE A 29 3.41 12.81 0.64
N GLY A 30 3.04 14.05 0.97
CA GLY A 30 4.00 15.13 1.24
C GLY A 30 4.87 14.93 2.49
N ASN A 31 4.57 13.92 3.32
CA ASN A 31 5.41 13.54 4.44
C ASN A 31 6.42 12.43 4.09
N TRP A 32 6.27 11.74 2.96
CA TRP A 32 7.16 10.64 2.56
C TRP A 32 8.61 11.09 2.42
N GLU A 33 8.83 12.27 1.84
CA GLU A 33 10.19 12.83 1.74
C GLU A 33 10.82 13.07 3.10
N LYS A 34 10.03 13.51 4.08
CA LYS A 34 10.52 13.77 5.44
C LYS A 34 10.88 12.45 6.13
N ILE A 35 10.07 11.42 5.91
CA ILE A 35 10.34 10.05 6.37
C ILE A 35 11.63 9.52 5.73
N ASN A 36 11.80 9.69 4.42
CA ASN A 36 13.01 9.28 3.70
C ASN A 36 14.26 10.04 4.18
N LYS A 37 14.14 11.34 4.49
CA LYS A 37 15.23 12.12 5.11
C LYS A 37 15.68 11.53 6.45
N VAL A 38 14.75 11.03 7.25
CA VAL A 38 15.08 10.32 8.50
C VAL A 38 15.83 9.02 8.20
N GLY A 39 15.37 8.24 7.22
CA GLY A 39 16.07 7.03 6.76
C GLY A 39 17.51 7.31 6.30
N HIS A 40 17.72 8.32 5.48
CA HIS A 40 19.06 8.74 5.05
C HIS A 40 19.94 9.27 6.19
N ALA A 41 19.34 9.92 7.18
CA ALA A 41 20.07 10.32 8.38
C ALA A 41 20.57 9.10 9.16
N TRP A 42 19.76 8.04 9.27
CA TRP A 42 20.18 6.78 9.89
C TRP A 42 21.27 6.05 9.10
N GLU A 43 21.24 6.11 7.77
CA GLU A 43 22.27 5.54 6.90
C GLU A 43 23.63 6.24 7.07
N LYS A 44 23.63 7.57 7.23
CA LYS A 44 24.85 8.37 7.44
C LYS A 44 25.38 8.26 8.86
N ASP A 45 24.48 8.28 9.84
CA ASP A 45 24.83 8.24 11.26
C ASP A 45 23.88 7.33 12.05
N TYR A 46 24.41 6.19 12.47
CA TYR A 46 23.71 5.23 13.30
C TYR A 46 23.35 5.79 14.69
N LEU A 47 23.95 6.89 15.15
CA LEU A 47 23.60 7.52 16.42
C LEU A 47 22.45 8.54 16.31
N SER A 48 21.96 8.81 15.11
CA SER A 48 20.85 9.75 14.92
C SER A 48 19.58 9.32 15.66
N ILE A 49 19.02 10.24 16.47
CA ILE A 49 17.83 10.08 17.32
C ILE A 49 16.55 10.50 16.58
N SER A 50 16.64 10.72 15.27
CA SER A 50 15.51 11.15 14.43
C SER A 50 14.38 10.12 14.45
N ASN A 51 13.12 10.58 14.49
CA ASN A 51 11.93 9.73 14.52
C ASN A 51 10.93 10.18 13.43
N ILE A 52 10.11 9.25 12.96
CA ILE A 52 9.08 9.47 11.93
C ILE A 52 7.67 9.64 12.52
N THR A 53 7.46 9.42 13.83
CA THR A 53 6.14 9.45 14.47
C THR A 53 5.36 10.75 14.24
N GLU A 54 6.03 11.90 14.12
CA GLU A 54 5.36 13.18 13.86
C GLU A 54 4.73 13.27 12.46
N PHE A 55 5.22 12.47 11.51
CA PHE A 55 4.78 12.43 10.12
C PHE A 55 3.63 11.44 9.89
N LEU A 56 3.33 10.61 10.89
CA LEU A 56 2.29 9.59 10.83
C LEU A 56 0.89 10.18 11.13
N PRO A 57 -0.19 9.55 10.62
CA PRO A 57 -1.55 10.03 10.80
C PRO A 57 -2.01 10.05 12.27
N LYS A 58 -2.86 11.02 12.60
CA LYS A 58 -3.43 11.21 13.95
C LYS A 58 -4.91 11.57 13.84
N LEU A 59 -5.71 11.14 14.82
CA LEU A 59 -7.13 11.44 14.92
C LEU A 59 -7.49 11.80 16.36
N ASP A 60 -7.98 13.02 16.58
CA ASP A 60 -8.54 13.45 17.86
C ASP A 60 -10.05 13.28 17.83
N VAL A 61 -10.59 12.57 18.80
CA VAL A 61 -12.04 12.38 18.97
C VAL A 61 -12.44 13.00 20.30
N TRP A 62 -13.44 13.87 20.25
CA TRP A 62 -14.01 14.54 21.41
C TRP A 62 -15.46 14.09 21.59
N LEU A 63 -15.77 13.62 22.79
CA LEU A 63 -17.12 13.22 23.20
C LEU A 63 -17.61 14.19 24.27
N ASP A 64 -18.84 14.67 24.15
CA ASP A 64 -19.52 15.38 25.24
C ASP A 64 -20.42 14.40 25.98
N VAL A 65 -20.04 14.04 27.22
CA VAL A 65 -20.67 12.95 27.96
C VAL A 65 -21.22 13.45 29.29
N PRO A 66 -22.53 13.32 29.56
CA PRO A 66 -23.08 13.67 30.86
C PRO A 66 -22.60 12.70 31.94
N ILE A 67 -22.46 13.17 33.18
CA ILE A 67 -21.99 12.35 34.32
C ILE A 67 -22.83 11.08 34.55
N LYS A 68 -24.11 11.12 34.19
CA LYS A 68 -25.04 9.98 34.31
C LYS A 68 -24.66 8.80 33.41
N GLU A 69 -23.89 9.04 32.35
CA GLU A 69 -23.48 8.04 31.35
C GLU A 69 -22.00 7.62 31.53
N ILE A 70 -21.38 7.97 32.65
CA ILE A 70 -19.96 7.66 32.94
C ILE A 70 -19.60 6.19 32.76
N TYR A 71 -20.55 5.28 33.03
CA TYR A 71 -20.33 3.83 32.92
C TYR A 71 -20.01 3.38 31.49
N HIS A 72 -20.38 4.16 30.46
CA HIS A 72 -20.03 3.88 29.07
C HIS A 72 -18.58 4.28 28.71
N VAL A 73 -17.99 5.20 29.47
CA VAL A 73 -16.71 5.84 29.14
C VAL A 73 -15.67 5.74 30.26
N ILE A 74 -15.94 4.98 31.31
CA ILE A 74 -15.09 4.91 32.51
C ILE A 74 -13.63 4.54 32.21
N HIS A 75 -13.40 3.73 31.17
CA HIS A 75 -12.06 3.30 30.72
C HIS A 75 -11.26 4.39 30.00
N ILE A 76 -11.88 5.52 29.63
CA ILE A 76 -11.22 6.68 29.02
C ILE A 76 -11.24 7.92 29.91
N VAL A 77 -11.88 7.89 31.08
CA VAL A 77 -11.90 9.02 32.01
C VAL A 77 -10.49 9.29 32.56
N PRO A 78 -9.96 10.53 32.46
CA PRO A 78 -8.57 10.83 32.82
C PRO A 78 -8.36 10.96 34.33
N THR A 79 -9.38 11.39 35.08
CA THR A 79 -9.26 11.72 36.51
C THR A 79 -10.52 11.30 37.28
N ILE A 80 -10.36 10.99 38.56
CA ILE A 80 -11.45 10.50 39.44
C ILE A 80 -12.48 11.61 39.73
N ASP A 81 -12.05 12.87 39.71
CA ASP A 81 -12.89 14.06 39.93
C ASP A 81 -13.65 14.52 38.68
N TRP A 82 -13.59 13.75 37.58
CA TRP A 82 -14.32 14.06 36.36
C TRP A 82 -15.84 14.07 36.61
N SER A 83 -16.47 15.22 36.34
CA SER A 83 -17.88 15.51 36.67
C SER A 83 -18.78 15.61 35.43
N GLY A 84 -18.36 15.03 34.31
CA GLY A 84 -19.05 15.12 33.02
C GLY A 84 -18.46 16.20 32.10
N GLY A 85 -18.91 16.20 30.85
CA GLY A 85 -18.53 17.16 29.81
C GLY A 85 -17.60 16.57 28.76
N LEU A 86 -16.73 17.43 28.21
CA LEU A 86 -15.83 17.06 27.11
C LEU A 86 -14.74 16.09 27.54
N LEU A 87 -14.66 14.98 26.82
CA LEU A 87 -13.66 13.94 26.95
C LEU A 87 -12.95 13.74 25.62
N GLY A 88 -11.65 14.04 25.58
CA GLY A 88 -10.85 13.94 24.37
C GLY A 88 -9.92 12.75 24.42
N VAL A 89 -9.84 12.01 23.32
CA VAL A 89 -8.86 10.95 23.12
C VAL A 89 -8.20 11.12 21.77
N ARG A 90 -6.87 11.09 21.74
CA ARG A 90 -6.06 11.04 20.52
C ARG A 90 -5.73 9.60 20.17
N LEU A 91 -6.01 9.21 18.95
CA LEU A 91 -5.50 8.02 18.30
C LEU A 91 -4.31 8.45 17.42
N GLN A 92 -3.12 7.93 17.69
CA GLN A 92 -1.91 8.31 16.98
C GLN A 92 -1.19 7.06 16.51
N TYR A 93 -0.83 7.01 15.22
CA TYR A 93 0.06 6.00 14.71
C TYR A 93 1.49 6.33 15.11
N GLU A 94 2.20 5.34 15.64
CA GLU A 94 3.54 5.50 16.17
C GLU A 94 4.41 4.30 15.82
N VAL A 95 5.72 4.52 15.80
CA VAL A 95 6.68 3.42 15.72
C VAL A 95 6.76 2.74 17.08
N GLN A 96 6.47 1.44 17.13
CA GLN A 96 6.50 0.66 18.36
C GLN A 96 7.89 0.63 19.01
N ASP A 97 8.91 0.40 18.18
CA ASP A 97 10.31 0.34 18.59
C ASP A 97 11.16 0.94 17.47
N ILE A 98 11.67 2.14 17.75
CA ILE A 98 12.46 2.92 16.79
C ILE A 98 13.83 2.30 16.53
N GLU A 99 14.44 1.68 17.55
CA GLU A 99 15.75 1.05 17.42
C GLU A 99 15.64 -0.22 16.58
N LYS A 100 14.62 -1.03 16.83
CA LYS A 100 14.34 -2.22 16.02
C LYS A 100 14.01 -1.87 14.57
N LEU A 101 13.18 -0.84 14.35
CA LEU A 101 12.90 -0.35 12.99
C LEU A 101 14.20 0.04 12.28
N LYS A 102 15.05 0.81 12.96
CA LYS A 102 16.33 1.28 12.43
C LYS A 102 17.27 0.13 12.08
N ILE A 103 17.45 -0.83 12.98
CA ILE A 103 18.32 -2.01 12.76
C ILE A 103 17.84 -2.82 11.56
N GLU A 104 16.55 -3.14 11.49
CA GLU A 104 15.99 -3.93 10.40
C GLU A 104 16.09 -3.18 9.06
N TYR A 105 15.78 -1.88 9.04
CA TYR A 105 15.91 -1.05 7.85
C TYR A 105 17.35 -1.04 7.32
N LEU A 106 18.33 -0.75 8.18
CA LEU A 106 19.74 -0.63 7.77
C LEU A 106 20.32 -1.97 7.29
N SER A 107 19.91 -3.08 7.90
CA SER A 107 20.31 -4.43 7.47
C SER A 107 19.85 -4.73 6.04
N GLU A 108 18.57 -4.48 5.75
CA GLU A 108 17.98 -4.71 4.44
C GLU A 108 18.54 -3.73 3.41
N ARG A 109 18.72 -2.46 3.79
CA ARG A 109 19.32 -1.43 2.92
C ARG A 109 20.75 -1.76 2.52
N LYS A 110 21.56 -2.26 3.46
CA LYS A 110 22.93 -2.72 3.16
C LYS A 110 22.94 -3.91 2.21
N SER A 111 22.03 -4.85 2.39
CA SER A 111 21.87 -6.02 1.51
C SER A 111 21.44 -5.60 0.10
N ALA A 112 20.47 -4.69 0.01
CA ALA A 112 20.01 -4.12 -1.26
C ALA A 112 21.13 -3.39 -2.00
N GLU A 113 21.95 -2.62 -1.29
CA GLU A 113 23.08 -1.91 -1.90
C GLU A 113 24.18 -2.87 -2.40
N ALA A 114 24.48 -3.93 -1.64
CA ALA A 114 25.42 -4.96 -2.08
C ALA A 114 24.94 -5.66 -3.36
N LEU A 115 23.65 -5.98 -3.45
CA LEU A 115 23.05 -6.55 -4.65
C LEU A 115 23.06 -5.56 -5.82
N ARG A 116 22.77 -4.27 -5.56
CA ARG A 116 22.80 -3.21 -6.58
C ARG A 116 24.21 -3.08 -7.19
N ILE A 117 25.24 -3.07 -6.35
CA ILE A 117 26.65 -3.06 -6.79
C ILE A 117 26.99 -4.31 -7.60
N ALA A 118 26.57 -5.49 -7.16
CA ALA A 118 26.82 -6.74 -7.87
C ALA A 118 26.12 -6.80 -9.25
N LEU A 119 24.93 -6.19 -9.39
CA LEU A 119 24.22 -6.07 -10.66
C LEU A 119 24.93 -5.07 -11.60
N LEU A 120 25.32 -3.91 -11.09
CA LEU A 120 26.09 -2.90 -11.86
C LEU A 120 27.46 -3.42 -12.32
N ALA A 121 28.08 -4.33 -11.57
CA ALA A 121 29.33 -4.97 -11.98
C ALA A 121 29.16 -5.91 -13.18
N LYS A 122 27.96 -6.48 -13.37
CA LYS A 122 27.64 -7.35 -14.51
C LYS A 122 27.19 -6.56 -15.74
N ASP A 123 26.46 -5.47 -15.52
CA ASP A 123 25.96 -4.59 -16.57
C ASP A 123 26.06 -3.13 -16.13
N LYS A 124 27.09 -2.44 -16.65
CA LYS A 124 27.44 -1.07 -16.24
C LYS A 124 26.40 -0.03 -16.67
N ASP A 125 25.62 -0.33 -17.71
CA ASP A 125 24.60 0.58 -18.23
C ASP A 125 23.22 0.32 -17.60
N SER A 126 23.11 -0.70 -16.75
CA SER A 126 21.86 -1.03 -16.05
C SER A 126 21.56 -0.05 -14.90
N THR A 127 20.28 0.23 -14.67
CA THR A 127 19.80 0.98 -13.49
C THR A 127 18.96 0.06 -12.59
N PRO A 128 19.59 -0.87 -11.83
CA PRO A 128 18.87 -1.86 -11.07
C PRO A 128 18.11 -1.24 -9.90
N LYS A 129 16.80 -1.45 -9.85
CA LYS A 129 15.95 -1.10 -8.71
C LYS A 129 15.90 -2.29 -7.76
N VAL A 130 16.56 -2.18 -6.61
CA VAL A 130 16.62 -3.23 -5.59
C VAL A 130 15.93 -2.74 -4.32
N TRP A 131 14.96 -3.52 -3.85
CA TRP A 131 14.23 -3.22 -2.62
C TRP A 131 15.11 -3.45 -1.37
N PRO A 132 14.99 -2.64 -0.31
CA PRO A 132 14.24 -1.38 -0.26
C PRO A 132 15.04 -0.23 -0.87
N LEU A 133 14.37 0.65 -1.62
CA LEU A 133 14.98 1.86 -2.19
C LEU A 133 15.21 2.95 -1.13
N ASP A 134 14.24 3.14 -0.25
CA ASP A 134 14.26 4.11 0.84
C ASP A 134 13.42 3.61 2.03
N LEU A 135 13.29 4.44 3.07
CA LEU A 135 12.53 4.08 4.28
C LEU A 135 11.03 3.92 4.00
N THR A 136 10.47 4.71 3.07
CA THR A 136 9.05 4.62 2.71
C THR A 136 8.76 3.29 1.99
N ASP A 137 9.62 2.87 1.06
CA ASP A 137 9.54 1.59 0.34
C ASP A 137 9.73 0.39 1.28
N PHE A 138 10.62 0.51 2.27
CA PHE A 138 10.75 -0.49 3.34
C PHE A 138 9.45 -0.61 4.15
N LEU A 139 8.91 0.53 4.60
CA LEU A 139 7.69 0.56 5.42
C LEU A 139 6.44 0.17 4.62
N GLN A 140 6.41 0.38 3.30
CA GLN A 140 5.28 -0.05 2.47
C GLN A 140 5.02 -1.56 2.58
N ASN A 141 6.08 -2.35 2.76
CA ASN A 141 6.01 -3.81 2.90
C ASN A 141 5.95 -4.29 4.37
N LYS A 142 6.48 -3.51 5.31
CA LYS A 142 6.63 -3.90 6.72
C LYS A 142 5.90 -3.00 7.73
N SER A 143 5.00 -2.12 7.30
CA SER A 143 4.32 -1.13 8.17
C SER A 143 3.62 -1.79 9.35
N SER A 144 2.86 -2.85 9.13
CA SER A 144 2.08 -3.55 10.16
C SER A 144 2.93 -4.17 11.28
N LYS A 145 4.23 -4.40 11.02
CA LYS A 145 5.18 -4.95 12.00
C LYS A 145 5.77 -3.87 12.91
N HIS A 146 5.88 -2.63 12.40
CA HIS A 146 6.59 -1.55 13.11
C HIS A 146 5.67 -0.44 13.59
N LEU A 147 4.50 -0.28 12.98
CA LEU A 147 3.54 0.76 13.30
C LEU A 147 2.42 0.22 14.17
N VAL A 148 2.13 0.93 15.25
CA VAL A 148 1.04 0.62 16.18
C VAL A 148 0.15 1.85 16.31
N LEU A 149 -1.13 1.62 16.61
CA LEU A 149 -2.05 2.68 16.96
C LEU A 149 -2.18 2.76 18.48
N ASN A 150 -1.69 3.85 19.05
CA ASN A 150 -1.81 4.15 20.48
C ASN A 150 -2.91 5.18 20.74
N ALA A 151 -3.52 5.10 21.92
CA ALA A 151 -4.57 6.01 22.35
C ALA A 151 -4.13 6.77 23.61
N TYR A 152 -4.39 8.08 23.65
CA TYR A 152 -4.00 8.96 24.75
C TYR A 152 -5.15 9.88 25.16
N ASN A 153 -5.30 10.10 26.45
CA ASN A 153 -6.23 11.11 26.97
C ASN A 153 -5.73 12.52 26.65
N LEU A 154 -6.66 13.41 26.31
CA LEU A 154 -6.42 14.81 26.00
C LEU A 154 -7.02 15.71 27.09
N ASP A 155 -6.40 16.88 27.30
CA ASP A 155 -6.94 17.89 28.23
C ASP A 155 -7.99 18.74 27.52
N SER A 156 -9.21 18.74 28.04
CA SER A 156 -10.34 19.51 27.50
C SER A 156 -10.12 21.02 27.58
N LYS A 157 -9.28 21.51 28.50
CA LYS A 157 -8.95 22.94 28.62
C LYS A 157 -8.06 23.44 27.48
N LEU A 158 -7.30 22.55 26.85
CA LEU A 158 -6.40 22.85 25.74
C LEU A 158 -7.07 22.70 24.37
N LEU A 159 -8.35 22.33 24.33
CA LEU A 159 -9.09 22.19 23.09
C LEU A 159 -9.30 23.55 22.40
N GLN A 160 -8.79 23.65 21.17
CA GLN A 160 -9.01 24.80 20.29
C GLN A 160 -9.99 24.44 19.18
N LEU A 161 -11.24 24.91 19.30
CA LEU A 161 -12.28 24.71 18.28
C LEU A 161 -12.22 25.73 17.12
N LYS A 162 -11.44 26.80 17.28
CA LYS A 162 -11.28 27.83 16.24
C LYS A 162 -10.27 27.35 15.20
N LEU A 163 -10.79 26.77 14.13
CA LEU A 163 -10.02 26.40 12.94
C LEU A 163 -9.54 27.67 12.23
N LYS A 164 -8.22 27.79 12.02
CA LYS A 164 -7.66 28.83 11.14
C LYS A 164 -7.57 28.23 9.74
N ASP A 165 -8.28 28.81 8.79
CA ASP A 165 -8.31 28.36 7.38
C ASP A 165 -8.72 26.88 7.20
N GLY A 166 -9.57 26.37 8.10
CA GLY A 166 -10.00 24.96 8.09
C GLY A 166 -8.95 23.96 8.59
N VAL A 167 -7.81 24.44 9.10
CA VAL A 167 -6.73 23.61 9.66
C VAL A 167 -6.92 23.50 11.17
N ALA A 168 -6.98 22.26 11.66
CA ALA A 168 -6.96 21.96 13.10
C ALA A 168 -5.56 22.17 13.67
N THR A 169 -5.48 22.70 14.89
CA THR A 169 -4.25 22.82 15.68
C THR A 169 -4.35 21.90 16.90
N PRO A 170 -4.03 20.60 16.74
CA PRO A 170 -4.15 19.64 17.82
C PRO A 170 -3.20 20.00 18.96
N GLN A 171 -3.64 19.82 20.21
CA GLN A 171 -2.78 20.04 21.37
C GLN A 171 -1.56 19.11 21.34
N ALA A 172 -0.43 19.52 21.89
CA ALA A 172 0.73 18.63 22.05
C ALA A 172 0.45 17.58 23.13
N LEU A 173 0.88 16.33 22.90
CA LEU A 173 0.88 15.33 23.96
C LEU A 173 1.98 15.65 24.98
N SER A 174 1.71 15.39 26.26
CA SER A 174 2.75 15.50 27.29
C SER A 174 3.79 14.39 27.10
N LYS A 175 5.05 14.63 27.50
CA LYS A 175 6.11 13.62 27.43
C LYS A 175 5.85 12.39 28.29
N ASN A 176 4.99 12.55 29.30
CA ASN A 176 4.61 11.50 30.24
C ASN A 176 3.18 11.00 29.97
N ALA A 177 2.66 11.22 28.76
CA ALA A 177 1.33 10.74 28.39
C ALA A 177 1.29 9.20 28.47
N ILE A 178 0.30 8.68 29.18
CA ILE A 178 0.13 7.25 29.38
C ILE A 178 -0.74 6.69 28.26
N VAL A 179 -0.30 5.59 27.65
CA VAL A 179 -1.06 4.87 26.63
C VAL A 179 -2.26 4.19 27.29
N LEU A 180 -3.44 4.34 26.70
CA LEU A 180 -4.62 3.59 27.10
C LEU A 180 -4.50 2.14 26.63
N GLU A 181 -4.65 1.18 27.53
CA GLU A 181 -4.46 -0.25 27.25
C GLU A 181 -5.50 -0.83 26.28
N ASN A 182 -6.72 -0.29 26.30
CA ASN A 182 -7.85 -0.81 25.51
C ASN A 182 -8.18 0.10 24.33
N ARG A 183 -8.83 -0.48 23.30
CA ARG A 183 -9.40 0.30 22.20
C ARG A 183 -10.50 1.22 22.76
N PRO A 184 -10.29 2.55 22.83
CA PRO A 184 -11.15 3.44 23.61
C PRO A 184 -12.59 3.50 23.10
N PHE A 185 -12.81 3.29 21.80
CA PHE A 185 -14.11 3.49 21.17
C PHE A 185 -14.87 2.21 20.80
N ARG A 186 -14.32 1.02 21.09
CA ARG A 186 -14.89 -0.25 20.59
C ARG A 186 -16.36 -0.47 20.94
N ASN A 187 -16.78 -0.04 22.13
CA ASN A 187 -18.16 -0.17 22.62
C ASN A 187 -18.92 1.16 22.63
N ILE A 188 -18.34 2.22 22.06
CA ILE A 188 -18.92 3.57 22.02
C ILE A 188 -19.36 3.90 20.59
N ILE A 189 -18.52 3.60 19.60
CA ILE A 189 -18.75 3.95 18.20
C ILE A 189 -18.91 2.65 17.41
N LYS A 190 -20.12 2.41 16.89
CA LYS A 190 -20.39 1.33 15.95
C LYS A 190 -20.36 1.88 14.53
N ILE A 191 -19.53 1.30 13.67
CA ILE A 191 -19.46 1.64 12.24
C ILE A 191 -19.78 0.37 11.46
N ASP A 192 -20.98 0.33 10.87
CA ASP A 192 -21.38 -0.70 9.93
C ASP A 192 -21.16 -0.15 8.51
N GLU A 193 -20.23 -0.73 7.76
CA GLU A 193 -19.92 -0.29 6.40
C GLU A 193 -20.77 -1.07 5.39
N ILE A 194 -21.68 -0.38 4.72
CA ILE A 194 -22.33 -0.91 3.52
C ILE A 194 -21.41 -0.56 2.36
N SER A 195 -20.70 -1.56 1.84
CA SER A 195 -19.85 -1.42 0.67
C SER A 195 -20.71 -1.22 -0.58
N ALA A 196 -21.28 -0.03 -0.78
CA ALA A 196 -22.06 0.27 -1.98
C ALA A 196 -21.20 0.17 -3.25
N HIS A 197 -19.88 0.38 -3.12
CA HIS A 197 -18.88 0.10 -4.15
C HIS A 197 -17.62 -0.46 -3.48
N SER A 198 -17.34 -1.75 -3.67
CA SER A 198 -16.11 -2.43 -3.21
C SER A 198 -14.81 -1.88 -3.82
N ASP A 199 -14.83 -0.74 -4.52
CA ASP A 199 -13.73 -0.23 -5.34
C ASP A 199 -12.87 0.85 -4.65
N PHE A 200 -13.22 1.30 -3.44
CA PHE A 200 -12.55 2.46 -2.81
C PHE A 200 -11.20 2.15 -2.15
N ALA A 201 -10.93 0.89 -1.79
CA ALA A 201 -9.72 0.50 -1.06
C ALA A 201 -9.19 -0.88 -1.49
N ASN A 202 -9.66 -1.40 -2.64
CA ASN A 202 -9.41 -2.77 -3.08
C ASN A 202 -8.03 -2.94 -3.72
N ASP A 203 -6.99 -2.69 -2.93
CA ASP A 203 -5.68 -3.28 -3.17
C ASP A 203 -5.67 -4.69 -2.55
N LYS A 204 -6.54 -5.61 -2.99
CA LYS A 204 -6.67 -7.00 -2.47
C LYS A 204 -6.63 -7.15 -0.93
N ARG A 205 -6.94 -6.10 -0.16
CA ARG A 205 -6.97 -6.15 1.30
C ARG A 205 -8.29 -6.83 1.65
N SER A 206 -8.29 -8.16 1.65
CA SER A 206 -9.41 -8.96 2.13
C SER A 206 -9.53 -8.73 3.62
N PHE A 207 -10.23 -7.66 4.00
CA PHE A 207 -10.70 -7.47 5.35
C PHE A 207 -11.76 -8.55 5.54
N GLY A 208 -11.43 -9.59 6.31
CA GLY A 208 -12.25 -10.79 6.47
C GLY A 208 -13.73 -10.43 6.62
N GLN A 209 -14.49 -10.65 5.54
CA GLN A 209 -15.92 -10.85 5.60
C GLN A 209 -16.15 -12.36 5.50
N ILE A 210 -17.02 -12.82 6.39
CA ILE A 210 -17.67 -14.12 6.39
C ILE A 210 -18.25 -14.36 5.00
N ASP A 211 -18.11 -15.59 4.51
CA ASP A 211 -18.64 -16.10 3.25
C ASP A 211 -20.11 -15.71 3.04
N GLU A 212 -20.36 -14.58 2.39
CA GLU A 212 -21.60 -14.36 1.68
C GLU A 212 -21.34 -14.54 0.19
N GLN A 213 -22.01 -15.57 -0.31
CA GLN A 213 -21.97 -16.08 -1.67
C GLN A 213 -22.11 -14.93 -2.66
N LYS A 214 -21.08 -14.71 -3.48
CA LYS A 214 -21.14 -13.77 -4.60
C LYS A 214 -22.11 -14.30 -5.65
N GLU A 215 -23.33 -13.78 -5.64
CA GLU A 215 -24.24 -13.87 -6.78
C GLU A 215 -23.62 -13.16 -8.00
N PRO A 216 -23.69 -13.76 -9.20
CA PRO A 216 -23.18 -13.15 -10.42
C PRO A 216 -24.19 -12.11 -10.93
N SER A 217 -24.19 -10.92 -10.34
CA SER A 217 -25.03 -9.81 -10.83
C SER A 217 -24.36 -9.09 -12.00
N TYR A 218 -25.19 -8.71 -12.99
CA TYR A 218 -24.87 -8.00 -14.22
C TYR A 218 -24.28 -6.58 -14.00
N GLN A 219 -23.05 -6.48 -13.50
CA GLN A 219 -22.32 -5.22 -13.38
C GLN A 219 -21.13 -5.19 -14.36
N GLN A 220 -21.42 -5.00 -15.65
CA GLN A 220 -20.39 -4.77 -16.69
C GLN A 220 -19.63 -3.43 -16.54
N SER A 221 -20.02 -2.57 -15.59
CA SER A 221 -19.23 -1.43 -15.13
C SER A 221 -18.76 -1.75 -13.72
N LYS A 222 -17.52 -2.10 -13.44
CA LYS A 222 -16.42 -1.15 -13.30
C LYS A 222 -15.15 -1.98 -13.12
N LYS A 223 -14.40 -2.22 -14.19
CA LYS A 223 -13.09 -2.85 -14.08
C LYS A 223 -12.06 -1.80 -13.64
N PRO A 224 -11.09 -2.12 -12.76
CA PRO A 224 -9.97 -1.23 -12.48
C PRO A 224 -9.24 -0.88 -13.78
N LEU A 225 -8.61 0.30 -13.84
CA LEU A 225 -8.02 0.79 -15.09
C LEU A 225 -6.86 -0.11 -15.55
N SER A 226 -6.10 -0.71 -14.64
CA SER A 226 -5.16 -1.80 -14.92
C SER A 226 -5.78 -2.97 -15.71
N GLU A 227 -6.98 -3.42 -15.34
CA GLU A 227 -7.69 -4.50 -16.05
C GLU A 227 -8.23 -4.03 -17.40
N GLN A 228 -8.60 -2.76 -17.52
CA GLN A 228 -9.02 -2.16 -18.80
C GLN A 228 -7.85 -2.06 -19.78
N LEU A 229 -6.69 -1.58 -19.32
CA LEU A 229 -5.44 -1.55 -20.09
C LEU A 229 -5.03 -2.95 -20.54
N ARG A 230 -5.08 -3.92 -19.62
CA ARG A 230 -4.80 -5.31 -19.94
C ARG A 230 -5.76 -5.86 -21.01
N SER A 231 -7.06 -5.64 -20.82
CA SER A 231 -8.08 -6.08 -21.79
C SER A 231 -7.88 -5.42 -23.16
N TYR A 232 -7.47 -4.15 -23.18
CA TYR A 232 -7.16 -3.43 -24.40
C TYR A 232 -5.91 -4.00 -25.07
N TYR A 233 -4.84 -4.22 -24.31
CA TYR A 233 -3.60 -4.83 -24.80
C TYR A 233 -3.87 -6.21 -25.42
N ASP A 234 -4.52 -7.11 -24.67
CA ASP A 234 -4.83 -8.48 -25.10
C ASP A 234 -5.68 -8.54 -26.39
N ARG A 235 -6.47 -7.49 -26.67
CA ARG A 235 -7.37 -7.41 -27.84
C ARG A 235 -6.78 -6.65 -29.03
N HIS A 236 -5.97 -5.62 -28.79
CA HIS A 236 -5.61 -4.65 -29.82
C HIS A 236 -4.10 -4.52 -30.07
N LEU A 237 -3.27 -4.81 -29.07
CA LEU A 237 -1.82 -4.58 -29.09
C LEU A 237 -0.99 -5.85 -28.98
N ASP A 238 -1.55 -6.96 -28.51
CA ASP A 238 -0.86 -8.25 -28.33
C ASP A 238 -0.11 -8.66 -29.63
N PRO A 239 1.24 -8.61 -29.61
CA PRO A 239 2.08 -8.89 -30.78
C PRO A 239 1.88 -10.30 -31.32
N MET A 240 1.46 -11.24 -30.48
CA MET A 240 1.20 -12.62 -30.91
C MET A 240 -0.04 -12.72 -31.82
N LYS A 241 -0.87 -11.66 -31.89
CA LYS A 241 -2.14 -11.65 -32.62
C LYS A 241 -2.20 -10.65 -33.78
N LYS A 242 -1.17 -9.81 -33.99
CA LYS A 242 -1.17 -8.74 -35.01
C LYS A 242 0.15 -8.70 -35.78
N MET A 243 0.17 -8.01 -36.92
CA MET A 243 1.39 -7.74 -37.70
C MET A 243 2.47 -7.15 -36.78
N ILE A 244 3.62 -7.81 -36.79
CA ILE A 244 4.72 -7.63 -35.87
C ILE A 244 5.50 -6.39 -36.30
N SER A 245 5.54 -5.34 -35.47
CA SER A 245 6.50 -4.24 -35.63
C SER A 245 7.90 -4.71 -35.23
N ASP A 246 8.96 -4.11 -35.76
CA ASP A 246 10.33 -4.42 -35.33
C ASP A 246 10.52 -4.22 -33.81
N GLN A 247 9.82 -3.23 -33.23
CA GLN A 247 9.81 -3.00 -31.78
C GLN A 247 9.14 -4.14 -30.99
N ASP A 248 8.16 -4.82 -31.58
CA ASP A 248 7.48 -5.95 -30.95
C ASP A 248 8.39 -7.19 -30.94
N LEU A 249 9.24 -7.36 -31.96
CA LEU A 249 10.23 -8.44 -32.01
C LEU A 249 11.26 -8.32 -30.88
N ASP A 250 11.77 -7.11 -30.65
CA ASP A 250 12.72 -6.86 -29.58
C ASP A 250 12.13 -7.17 -28.21
N ALA A 251 10.88 -6.75 -27.97
CA ALA A 251 10.16 -7.04 -26.73
C ALA A 251 9.91 -8.54 -26.53
N LEU A 252 9.48 -9.26 -27.58
CA LEU A 252 9.26 -10.71 -27.53
C LEU A 252 10.57 -11.47 -27.29
N ASN A 253 11.66 -11.06 -27.92
CA ASN A 253 12.98 -11.66 -27.73
C ASN A 253 13.46 -11.44 -26.28
N ALA A 254 13.25 -10.24 -25.72
CA ALA A 254 13.57 -9.96 -24.33
C ALA A 254 12.78 -10.84 -23.35
N ILE A 255 11.48 -11.06 -23.60
CA ILE A 255 10.64 -11.96 -22.80
C ILE A 255 11.16 -13.40 -22.87
N GLN A 256 11.41 -13.92 -24.08
CA GLN A 256 11.91 -15.30 -24.25
C GLN A 256 13.28 -15.50 -23.61
N LYS A 257 14.18 -14.52 -23.71
CA LYS A 257 15.48 -14.54 -23.04
C LYS A 257 15.31 -14.55 -21.52
N ALA A 258 14.36 -13.79 -20.98
CA ALA A 258 14.04 -13.81 -19.56
C ALA A 258 13.50 -15.18 -19.12
N GLU A 259 12.50 -15.73 -19.82
CA GLU A 259 11.95 -17.08 -19.55
C GLU A 259 13.04 -18.13 -19.51
N LYS A 260 13.91 -18.18 -20.53
CA LYS A 260 15.02 -19.14 -20.58
C LYS A 260 15.98 -18.98 -19.39
N THR A 261 16.33 -17.74 -19.05
CA THR A 261 17.23 -17.45 -17.92
C THR A 261 16.60 -17.88 -16.59
N PHE A 262 15.29 -17.68 -16.42
CA PHE A 262 14.56 -18.11 -15.24
C PHE A 262 14.44 -19.64 -15.16
N ASP A 263 14.15 -20.31 -16.28
CA ASP A 263 14.08 -21.78 -16.34
C ASP A 263 15.38 -22.44 -15.93
N GLU A 264 16.51 -21.93 -16.44
CA GLU A 264 17.84 -22.41 -16.06
C GLU A 264 18.08 -22.21 -14.55
N ARG A 265 17.78 -21.02 -14.01
CA ARG A 265 17.92 -20.74 -12.58
C ARG A 265 17.03 -21.58 -11.70
N LEU A 266 15.78 -21.82 -12.08
CA LEU A 266 14.87 -22.67 -11.31
C LEU A 266 15.29 -24.14 -11.37
N LYS A 267 15.76 -24.63 -12.52
CA LYS A 267 16.32 -25.97 -12.64
C LYS A 267 17.54 -26.16 -11.75
N ASP A 268 18.45 -25.19 -11.72
CA ASP A 268 19.60 -25.22 -10.83
C ASP A 268 19.18 -25.18 -9.36
N ALA A 269 18.27 -24.28 -8.99
CA ALA A 269 17.81 -24.11 -7.61
C ALA A 269 17.07 -25.33 -7.05
N PHE A 270 16.28 -26.02 -7.90
CA PHE A 270 15.53 -27.23 -7.51
C PHE A 270 16.26 -28.53 -7.83
N SER A 271 17.47 -28.48 -8.40
CA SER A 271 18.24 -29.67 -8.78
C SER A 271 18.43 -30.65 -7.61
N PHE A 272 18.80 -30.13 -6.44
CA PHE A 272 18.94 -30.92 -5.21
C PHE A 272 17.60 -31.53 -4.76
N ALA A 273 16.53 -30.75 -4.80
CA ALA A 273 15.20 -31.23 -4.44
C ALA A 273 14.68 -32.31 -5.40
N PHE A 274 15.04 -32.24 -6.69
CA PHE A 274 14.73 -33.28 -7.66
C PHE A 274 15.56 -34.54 -7.45
N GLN A 275 16.83 -34.42 -7.08
CA GLN A 275 17.69 -35.56 -6.72
C GLN A 275 17.16 -36.28 -5.47
N ASP A 276 16.80 -35.55 -4.42
CA ASP A 276 16.16 -36.12 -3.23
C ASP A 276 14.87 -36.88 -3.57
N LEU A 277 14.09 -36.35 -4.52
CA LEU A 277 12.85 -36.98 -5.00
C LEU A 277 13.13 -38.28 -5.78
N GLU A 278 14.15 -38.26 -6.63
CA GLU A 278 14.61 -39.41 -7.40
C GLU A 278 15.15 -40.52 -6.48
N ASP A 279 15.88 -40.16 -5.43
CA ASP A 279 16.37 -41.08 -4.39
C ASP A 279 15.22 -41.72 -3.59
N LEU A 280 14.10 -41.02 -3.43
CA LEU A 280 12.86 -41.54 -2.84
C LEU A 280 12.02 -42.37 -3.83
N GLY A 281 12.49 -42.56 -5.07
CA GLY A 281 11.86 -43.39 -6.10
C GLY A 281 10.85 -42.65 -7.00
N TYR A 282 10.89 -41.32 -7.03
CA TYR A 282 9.95 -40.50 -7.80
C TYR A 282 10.65 -39.48 -8.71
N PRO A 283 10.25 -39.32 -9.97
CA PRO A 283 9.28 -40.13 -10.71
C PRO A 283 9.90 -41.48 -11.12
N GLY A 284 9.25 -42.59 -10.78
CA GLY A 284 9.70 -43.94 -11.18
C GLY A 284 9.84 -44.16 -12.69
N VAL A 285 10.41 -45.30 -13.10
CA VAL A 285 10.84 -45.61 -14.49
C VAL A 285 9.75 -45.38 -15.56
N ASN A 286 8.46 -45.54 -15.20
CA ASN A 286 7.33 -45.35 -16.11
C ASN A 286 6.59 -44.01 -15.94
N ASN A 287 7.09 -43.11 -15.09
CA ASN A 287 6.44 -41.84 -14.78
C ASN A 287 7.05 -40.68 -15.59
N PRO A 288 6.24 -39.66 -15.92
CA PRO A 288 6.72 -38.47 -16.60
C PRO A 288 7.71 -37.70 -15.72
N LYS A 289 8.79 -37.20 -16.34
CA LYS A 289 9.79 -36.35 -15.67
C LYS A 289 9.19 -34.99 -15.33
N ILE A 290 9.60 -34.44 -14.19
CA ILE A 290 9.25 -33.08 -13.80
C ILE A 290 10.09 -32.12 -14.62
N ASN A 291 9.45 -31.16 -15.29
CA ASN A 291 10.14 -30.09 -15.99
C ASN A 291 9.51 -28.75 -15.60
N ILE A 292 10.35 -27.77 -15.26
CA ILE A 292 9.92 -26.42 -14.94
C ILE A 292 10.08 -25.58 -16.21
N ASN A 293 8.96 -25.01 -16.65
CA ASN A 293 8.91 -24.02 -17.71
C ASN A 293 8.18 -22.79 -17.18
N THR A 294 8.81 -21.63 -17.30
CA THR A 294 8.22 -20.33 -16.97
C THR A 294 7.52 -19.77 -18.19
N LEU A 295 6.38 -19.13 -17.95
CA LEU A 295 5.62 -18.42 -18.97
C LEU A 295 5.42 -16.99 -18.47
N LEU A 296 6.00 -16.03 -19.18
CA LEU A 296 5.93 -14.60 -18.91
C LEU A 296 5.09 -13.94 -20.00
N ARG A 297 3.93 -13.41 -19.63
CA ARG A 297 3.10 -12.61 -20.54
C ARG A 297 3.36 -11.14 -20.28
N ALA A 298 3.37 -10.32 -21.33
CA ALA A 298 3.48 -8.87 -21.19
C ALA A 298 2.41 -8.27 -20.25
N THR A 299 1.24 -8.90 -20.19
CA THR A 299 0.15 -8.49 -19.30
C THR A 299 0.26 -8.96 -17.85
N ASP A 300 1.25 -9.78 -17.51
CA ASP A 300 1.46 -10.25 -16.13
C ASP A 300 1.91 -9.11 -15.20
N GLY A 301 2.69 -8.14 -15.70
CA GLY A 301 3.05 -6.92 -14.97
C GLY A 301 1.87 -5.98 -14.69
N LEU A 302 0.72 -6.18 -15.34
CA LEU A 302 -0.48 -5.37 -15.13
C LEU A 302 -1.49 -5.99 -14.13
N LYS A 303 -1.15 -7.12 -13.50
CA LYS A 303 -2.08 -7.89 -12.64
C LYS A 303 -2.17 -7.39 -11.18
N HIS A 304 -1.38 -6.40 -10.78
CA HIS A 304 -1.36 -5.88 -9.41
C HIS A 304 -1.94 -4.47 -9.31
N GLY A 305 -2.49 -4.11 -8.14
CA GLY A 305 -3.20 -2.83 -7.93
C GLY A 305 -2.35 -1.56 -8.11
N SER A 306 -1.02 -1.71 -8.11
CA SER A 306 -0.04 -0.64 -8.41
C SER A 306 0.43 -0.63 -9.88
N ALA A 307 -0.20 -1.39 -10.78
CA ALA A 307 0.26 -1.46 -12.17
C ALA A 307 0.10 -0.13 -12.90
N VAL A 308 -0.86 0.66 -12.46
CA VAL A 308 -1.08 2.02 -12.92
C VAL A 308 -0.92 2.92 -11.72
N GLU A 309 -0.01 3.89 -11.86
CA GLU A 309 0.25 4.89 -10.84
C GLU A 309 0.07 6.28 -11.45
N TYR A 310 -0.41 7.20 -10.62
CA TYR A 310 -0.59 8.60 -10.93
C TYR A 310 0.49 9.40 -10.23
N GLU A 311 1.14 10.27 -10.98
CA GLU A 311 2.03 11.28 -10.44
C GLU A 311 1.22 12.38 -9.74
N VAL A 312 1.52 12.59 -8.46
CA VAL A 312 0.82 13.55 -7.61
C VAL A 312 1.65 14.81 -7.41
N ALA A 313 2.96 14.67 -7.32
CA ALA A 313 3.91 15.76 -7.20
C ALA A 313 5.29 15.31 -7.66
N ASP A 314 6.09 16.26 -8.15
CA ASP A 314 7.51 16.07 -8.40
C ASP A 314 8.29 17.09 -7.57
N PRO A 315 8.74 16.71 -6.36
CA PRO A 315 9.46 17.61 -5.48
C PRO A 315 10.81 18.07 -6.04
N SER A 316 11.43 17.25 -6.90
CA SER A 316 12.71 17.57 -7.54
C SER A 316 12.53 18.49 -8.75
N GLY A 317 11.36 18.46 -9.39
CA GLY A 317 11.00 19.27 -10.56
C GLY A 317 11.74 18.89 -11.84
N ASP A 318 12.55 17.83 -11.80
CA ASP A 318 13.34 17.29 -12.91
C ASP A 318 12.81 15.94 -13.42
N GLY A 319 11.69 15.45 -12.86
CA GLY A 319 11.07 14.17 -13.17
C GLY A 319 11.84 12.95 -12.66
N SER A 320 12.89 13.15 -11.85
CA SER A 320 13.77 12.04 -11.41
C SER A 320 13.14 11.17 -10.33
N ASN A 321 12.33 11.76 -9.43
CA ASN A 321 11.71 11.04 -8.32
C ASN A 321 10.28 11.55 -8.04
N PRO A 322 9.34 11.35 -8.98
CA PRO A 322 7.96 11.72 -8.78
C PRO A 322 7.33 10.92 -7.64
N LEU A 323 6.45 11.58 -6.89
CA LEU A 323 5.60 10.96 -5.88
C LEU A 323 4.38 10.33 -6.57
N LEU A 324 4.37 8.99 -6.60
CA LEU A 324 3.39 8.18 -7.31
C LEU A 324 2.37 7.55 -6.35
N LEU A 325 1.10 7.54 -6.74
CA LEU A 325 0.04 6.78 -6.06
C LEU A 325 -0.65 5.81 -7.00
N PRO A 326 -1.04 4.62 -6.54
CA PRO A 326 -1.80 3.68 -7.35
C PRO A 326 -3.13 4.23 -7.82
N GLU A 327 -3.65 3.59 -8.85
CA GLU A 327 -4.92 3.99 -9.42
C GLU A 327 -6.08 3.98 -8.42
N SER A 328 -6.05 3.09 -7.42
CA SER A 328 -7.05 2.95 -6.37
C SER A 328 -7.21 4.20 -5.49
N TYR A 329 -6.17 5.05 -5.40
CA TYR A 329 -6.19 6.30 -4.64
C TYR A 329 -6.68 7.50 -5.46
N SER A 330 -7.01 7.27 -6.74
CA SER A 330 -7.54 8.31 -7.61
C SER A 330 -9.04 8.54 -7.40
N GLY A 331 -9.48 9.77 -7.64
CA GLY A 331 -10.89 10.13 -7.53
C GLY A 331 -11.74 9.41 -8.58
N LEU A 332 -12.90 8.89 -8.17
CA LEU A 332 -13.85 8.19 -9.05
C LEU A 332 -14.15 8.92 -10.36
N GLY A 333 -14.27 10.26 -10.33
CA GLY A 333 -14.54 11.05 -11.53
C GLY A 333 -13.43 10.93 -12.57
N TYR A 334 -12.17 10.96 -12.12
CA TYR A 334 -11.00 10.87 -12.99
C TYR A 334 -10.83 9.45 -13.55
N GLN A 335 -10.95 8.44 -12.69
CA GLN A 335 -10.95 7.04 -13.11
C GLN A 335 -12.04 6.75 -14.16
N ARG A 336 -13.26 7.29 -13.95
CA ARG A 336 -14.38 7.12 -14.90
C ARG A 336 -14.10 7.77 -16.25
N LEU A 337 -13.51 8.96 -16.26
CA LEU A 337 -13.19 9.66 -17.50
C LEU A 337 -12.16 8.87 -18.33
N ILE A 338 -11.07 8.43 -17.69
CA ILE A 338 -10.06 7.60 -18.37
C ILE A 338 -10.69 6.29 -18.87
N SER A 339 -11.53 5.67 -18.06
CA SER A 339 -12.24 4.46 -18.46
C SER A 339 -13.13 4.66 -19.68
N MET A 340 -13.86 5.77 -19.76
CA MET A 340 -14.67 6.12 -20.93
C MET A 340 -13.81 6.30 -22.18
N VAL A 341 -12.64 6.94 -22.05
CA VAL A 341 -11.71 7.13 -23.18
C VAL A 341 -11.20 5.78 -23.71
N PHE A 342 -10.74 4.88 -22.84
CA PHE A 342 -10.32 3.53 -23.27
C PHE A 342 -11.45 2.73 -23.90
N MET A 343 -12.67 2.88 -23.38
CA MET A 343 -13.85 2.24 -23.96
C MET A 343 -14.13 2.76 -25.38
N LEU A 344 -14.10 4.08 -25.59
CA LEU A 344 -14.26 4.70 -26.91
C LEU A 344 -13.17 4.27 -27.89
N MET A 345 -11.90 4.22 -27.44
CA MET A 345 -10.79 3.70 -28.24
C MET A 345 -11.03 2.24 -28.63
N SER A 346 -11.45 1.39 -27.67
CA SER A 346 -11.73 -0.02 -27.94
C SER A 346 -12.88 -0.21 -28.94
N PHE A 347 -13.91 0.63 -28.89
CA PHE A 347 -15.01 0.60 -29.87
C PHE A 347 -14.55 1.03 -31.26
N ARG A 348 -13.78 2.12 -31.36
CA ARG A 348 -13.20 2.58 -32.62
C ARG A 348 -12.33 1.50 -33.25
N ASP A 349 -11.38 0.95 -32.49
CA ASP A 349 -10.44 -0.03 -32.99
C ASP A 349 -11.10 -1.39 -33.27
N GLY A 350 -12.17 -1.73 -32.54
CA GLY A 350 -13.01 -2.89 -32.84
C GLY A 350 -13.79 -2.71 -34.16
N TRP A 351 -14.25 -1.50 -34.45
CA TRP A 351 -14.92 -1.19 -35.72
C TRP A 351 -13.96 -1.23 -36.91
N MET A 352 -12.75 -0.66 -36.75
CA MET A 352 -11.69 -0.66 -37.76
C MET A 352 -11.10 -2.04 -38.08
N LYS A 353 -11.37 -3.08 -37.27
CA LYS A 353 -10.96 -4.48 -37.52
C LYS A 353 -12.00 -5.29 -38.29
N LYS A 354 -13.25 -4.82 -38.37
CA LYS A 354 -14.35 -5.51 -39.09
C LYS A 354 -14.44 -5.11 -40.56
N TYR A 355 -13.66 -4.11 -40.96
CA TYR A 355 -13.33 -3.75 -42.33
C TYR A 355 -11.84 -3.97 -42.54
#